data_AF-A0A957VGJ6-F1
#
_entry.id   AF-A0A957VGJ6-F1
#
_cell.length_a   1.000
_cell.length_b   1.000
_cell.length_c   1.000
_cell.angle_alpha   90.00
_cell.angle_beta   90.00
_cell.angle_gamma   90.00
#
_symmetry.space_group_name_H-M   'P 1'
#
loop_
_entity.id
_entity.type
_entity.pdbx_description
1 polymer ?
#
loop_
_entity_poly.entity_id
_entity_poly.type
_entity_poly.pdbx_seq_one_letter_code
_entity_poly.pdbx_strand_id
1 'polypeptide(L)'
;MTRKPVAVTIRPERANSGVLGRMLDPIDRLSETIYSILILLTFTFAFRIIKLGLDPWQTLPSSYIDELLIGALGATVAWGVIDGIMYALMSVFARGERHRLLVHLQLADGDAAAVDVLAEEFDHMLEPITRDAQRQLLYADILDHLRDSRPQPVGFTSEDFAGALGSVVVAVLAVLPSLITLAVLRHEPALAIRMSNVVSIVVLFIAGHEWGRYTGANPWKIGLLLAAVGVAMALWAFVLGG
;
A
#
# COMPACT_ATOMS: atom_id res chain seq x y z
N MET A 1 -19.74 30.12 -34.09
CA MET A 1 -18.63 29.21 -33.77
C MET A 1 -19.12 28.17 -32.79
N THR A 2 -19.47 26.99 -33.29
CA THR A 2 -20.02 25.86 -32.53
C THR A 2 -18.89 25.12 -31.82
N ARG A 3 -18.86 25.16 -30.47
CA ARG A 3 -17.93 24.35 -29.66
C ARG A 3 -18.29 22.88 -29.86
N LYS A 4 -17.38 22.10 -30.46
CA LYS A 4 -17.48 20.64 -30.52
C LYS A 4 -17.45 20.07 -29.10
N PRO A 5 -18.31 19.09 -28.78
CA PRO A 5 -18.22 18.38 -27.50
C PRO A 5 -16.89 17.61 -27.47
N VAL A 6 -16.06 17.91 -26.47
CA VAL A 6 -14.88 17.10 -26.15
C VAL A 6 -15.43 15.81 -25.53
N ALA A 7 -15.45 14.74 -26.30
CA ALA A 7 -15.74 13.41 -25.79
C ALA A 7 -14.61 13.02 -24.84
N VAL A 8 -14.78 13.29 -23.54
CA VAL A 8 -13.95 12.70 -22.50
C VAL A 8 -14.27 11.21 -22.52
N THR A 9 -13.44 10.46 -23.22
CA THR A 9 -13.44 9.01 -23.15
C THR A 9 -12.86 8.67 -21.78
N ILE A 10 -13.73 8.61 -20.77
CA ILE A 10 -13.41 7.95 -19.51
C ILE A 10 -13.15 6.49 -19.89
N ARG A 11 -11.87 6.16 -20.05
CA ARG A 11 -11.44 4.79 -20.27
C ARG A 11 -11.91 4.05 -19.02
N PRO A 12 -12.78 3.02 -19.15
CA PRO A 12 -13.21 2.28 -17.97
C PRO A 12 -11.94 1.83 -17.27
N GLU A 13 -11.82 2.15 -15.98
CA GLU A 13 -10.81 1.55 -15.11
C GLU A 13 -10.83 0.06 -15.45
N ARG A 14 -9.71 -0.46 -15.93
CA ARG A 14 -9.53 -1.90 -15.95
C ARG A 14 -9.44 -2.30 -14.49
N ALA A 15 -10.61 -2.45 -13.86
CA ALA A 15 -10.80 -3.17 -12.63
C ALA A 15 -10.14 -4.53 -12.88
N ASN A 16 -8.91 -4.65 -12.43
CA ASN A 16 -8.08 -5.81 -12.71
C ASN A 16 -8.72 -6.94 -11.92
N SER A 17 -9.57 -7.69 -12.61
CA SER A 17 -10.49 -8.70 -12.10
C SER A 17 -9.74 -9.98 -11.73
N GLY A 18 -8.72 -9.85 -10.87
CA GLY A 18 -8.13 -10.95 -10.12
C GLY A 18 -8.77 -11.06 -8.74
N VAL A 19 -8.62 -12.20 -8.08
CA VAL A 19 -9.10 -12.40 -6.69
C VAL A 19 -8.48 -11.36 -5.75
N LEU A 20 -7.19 -11.05 -5.93
CA LEU A 20 -6.49 -9.96 -5.24
C LEU A 20 -7.15 -8.61 -5.51
N GLY A 21 -7.60 -8.39 -6.76
CA GLY A 21 -8.39 -7.26 -7.28
C GLY A 21 -9.50 -6.77 -6.35
N ARG A 22 -10.20 -7.73 -5.74
CA ARG A 22 -11.35 -7.51 -4.86
C ARG A 22 -11.00 -7.41 -3.38
N MET A 23 -9.77 -7.74 -3.00
CA MET A 23 -9.37 -7.87 -1.59
C MET A 23 -8.71 -6.61 -1.05
N LEU A 24 -7.93 -5.88 -1.86
CA LEU A 24 -7.16 -4.72 -1.39
C LEU A 24 -7.19 -3.58 -2.39
N ASP A 25 -7.15 -2.33 -1.93
CA ASP A 25 -7.01 -1.20 -2.85
C ASP A 25 -5.65 -1.25 -3.57
N PRO A 26 -5.55 -0.77 -4.82
CA PRO A 26 -4.30 -0.82 -5.60
C PRO A 26 -3.12 -0.13 -4.91
N ILE A 27 -3.40 0.91 -4.12
CA ILE A 27 -2.41 1.67 -3.35
C ILE A 27 -1.86 0.84 -2.20
N ASP A 28 -2.72 0.13 -1.48
CA ASP A 28 -2.32 -0.70 -0.34
C ASP A 28 -1.45 -1.87 -0.80
N ARG A 29 -1.83 -2.53 -1.90
CA ARG A 29 -1.01 -3.60 -2.48
C ARG A 29 0.38 -3.13 -2.89
N LEU A 30 0.45 -1.91 -3.42
CA LEU A 30 1.71 -1.34 -3.84
C LEU A 30 2.61 -1.06 -2.65
N SER A 31 2.06 -0.36 -1.66
CA SER A 31 2.75 -0.05 -0.41
C SER A 31 3.25 -1.32 0.26
N GLU A 32 2.39 -2.35 0.32
CA GLU A 32 2.72 -3.63 0.92
C GLU A 32 3.81 -4.38 0.15
N THR A 33 3.77 -4.34 -1.19
CA THR A 33 4.84 -4.88 -2.03
C THR A 33 6.18 -4.19 -1.75
N ILE A 34 6.18 -2.85 -1.69
CA ILE A 34 7.38 -2.05 -1.44
C ILE A 34 7.92 -2.37 -0.04
N TYR A 35 7.09 -2.29 1.00
CA TYR A 35 7.50 -2.54 2.38
C TYR A 35 8.03 -3.96 2.56
N SER A 36 7.38 -4.97 1.99
CA SER A 36 7.82 -6.37 2.07
C SER A 36 9.21 -6.57 1.47
N ILE A 37 9.49 -5.95 0.32
CA ILE A 37 10.82 -6.03 -0.30
C ILE A 37 11.87 -5.26 0.52
N LEU A 38 11.52 -4.09 1.06
CA LEU A 38 12.42 -3.32 1.93
C LEU A 38 12.73 -4.08 3.23
N ILE A 39 11.76 -4.78 3.80
CA ILE A 39 11.95 -5.65 4.97
C ILE A 39 12.89 -6.80 4.62
N LEU A 40 12.66 -7.50 3.51
CA LEU A 40 13.57 -8.55 3.04
C LEU A 40 15.00 -8.01 2.87
N LEU A 41 15.17 -6.88 2.18
CA LEU A 41 16.47 -6.23 2.01
C LEU A 41 17.12 -5.93 3.37
N THR A 42 16.37 -5.39 4.31
CA THR A 42 16.86 -5.11 5.67
C THR A 42 17.39 -6.37 6.35
N PHE A 43 16.68 -7.50 6.26
CA PHE A 43 17.16 -8.78 6.81
C PHE A 43 18.42 -9.27 6.11
N THR A 44 18.47 -9.24 4.78
CA THR A 44 19.68 -9.66 4.03
C THR A 44 20.90 -8.79 4.35
N PHE A 45 20.70 -7.48 4.56
CA PHE A 45 21.75 -6.54 4.92
C PHE A 45 22.19 -6.71 6.37
N ALA A 46 21.25 -6.81 7.31
CA ALA A 46 21.56 -7.09 8.70
C ALA A 46 22.31 -8.42 8.84
N PHE A 47 21.89 -9.45 8.11
CA PHE A 47 22.57 -10.74 8.07
C PHE A 47 24.02 -10.60 7.59
N ARG A 48 24.24 -9.84 6.51
CA ARG A 48 25.58 -9.57 6.00
C ARG A 48 26.45 -8.86 7.05
N ILE A 49 25.93 -7.82 7.71
CA ILE A 49 26.67 -7.09 8.75
C ILE A 49 27.03 -8.04 9.91
N ILE A 50 26.07 -8.82 10.39
CA ILE A 50 26.23 -9.66 11.59
C ILE A 50 27.12 -10.89 11.32
N LYS A 51 27.01 -11.52 10.14
CA LYS A 51 27.61 -12.83 9.86
C LYS A 51 28.86 -12.78 8.96
N LEU A 52 28.98 -11.80 8.07
CA LEU A 52 30.20 -11.64 7.26
C LEU A 52 31.23 -10.68 7.92
N GLY A 53 30.78 -9.73 8.75
CA GLY A 53 31.67 -8.73 9.32
C GLY A 53 32.56 -8.05 8.27
N LEU A 54 33.81 -7.76 8.66
CA LEU A 54 34.82 -7.06 7.85
C LEU A 54 35.53 -7.93 6.80
N ASP A 55 35.26 -9.23 6.72
CA ASP A 55 36.00 -10.13 5.81
C ASP A 55 35.10 -10.62 4.66
N PRO A 56 35.16 -9.98 3.47
CA PRO A 56 34.26 -10.27 2.35
C PRO A 56 34.42 -11.68 1.77
N TRP A 57 35.50 -12.38 2.14
CA TRP A 57 35.92 -13.67 1.60
C TRP A 57 35.70 -14.84 2.57
N GLN A 58 35.08 -14.59 3.73
CA GLN A 58 34.80 -15.65 4.69
C GLN A 58 33.82 -16.67 4.11
N THR A 59 34.20 -17.95 4.15
CA THR A 59 33.32 -19.05 3.72
C THR A 59 32.20 -19.25 4.75
N LEU A 60 30.96 -18.95 4.35
CA LEU A 60 29.81 -19.15 5.22
C LEU A 60 29.28 -20.58 5.07
N PRO A 61 28.91 -21.26 6.17
CA PRO A 61 28.19 -22.52 6.09
C PRO A 61 26.81 -22.31 5.46
N SER A 62 26.30 -23.32 4.73
CA SER A 62 24.99 -23.22 4.07
C SER A 62 23.81 -23.08 5.04
N SER A 63 23.96 -23.54 6.29
CA SER A 63 22.93 -23.42 7.35
C SER A 63 22.51 -21.97 7.62
N TYR A 64 23.38 -21.03 7.32
CA TYR A 64 23.12 -19.60 7.46
C TYR A 64 22.08 -19.07 6.48
N ILE A 65 22.00 -19.66 5.28
CA ILE A 65 20.94 -19.32 4.33
C ILE A 65 19.60 -19.86 4.83
N ASP A 66 19.58 -21.03 5.46
CA ASP A 66 18.35 -21.57 6.05
C ASP A 66 17.84 -20.68 7.21
N GLU A 67 18.75 -20.21 8.08
CA GLU A 67 18.43 -19.22 9.13
C GLU A 67 17.86 -17.93 8.53
N LEU A 68 18.49 -17.40 7.47
CA LEU A 68 18.05 -16.18 6.79
C LEU A 68 16.69 -16.37 6.09
N LEU A 69 16.46 -17.51 5.43
CA LEU A 69 15.20 -17.82 4.77
C LEU A 69 14.05 -17.86 5.79
N ILE A 70 14.24 -18.57 6.91
CA ILE A 70 13.22 -18.67 7.96
C ILE A 70 12.98 -17.29 8.60
N GLY A 71 14.05 -16.57 8.92
CA GLY A 71 13.96 -15.24 9.53
C GLY A 71 13.28 -14.21 8.63
N ALA A 72 13.69 -14.14 7.36
CA ALA A 72 13.14 -13.18 6.41
C ALA A 72 11.69 -13.51 5.99
N LEU A 73 11.38 -14.79 5.77
CA LEU A 73 10.01 -15.23 5.48
C LEU A 73 9.11 -14.95 6.69
N GLY A 74 9.55 -15.32 7.89
CA GLY A 74 8.82 -15.07 9.13
C GLY A 74 8.56 -13.58 9.35
N ALA A 75 9.55 -12.73 9.11
CA ALA A 75 9.39 -11.28 9.21
C ALA A 75 8.41 -10.72 8.18
N THR A 76 8.45 -11.21 6.94
CA THR A 76 7.52 -10.77 5.88
C THR A 76 6.08 -11.17 6.21
N VAL A 77 5.88 -12.40 6.69
CA VAL A 77 4.55 -12.87 7.11
C VAL A 77 4.05 -12.07 8.31
N ALA A 78 4.90 -11.84 9.32
CA ALA A 78 4.53 -11.06 10.48
C ALA A 78 4.14 -9.61 10.11
N TRP A 79 4.90 -8.99 9.21
CA TRP A 79 4.57 -7.66 8.69
C TRP A 79 3.21 -7.64 7.99
N GLY A 80 2.97 -8.55 7.04
CA GLY A 80 1.69 -8.59 6.33
C GLY A 80 0.48 -8.87 7.24
N VAL A 81 0.69 -9.60 8.35
CA VAL A 81 -0.36 -9.80 9.36
C VAL A 81 -0.63 -8.51 10.14
N ILE A 82 0.43 -7.80 10.55
CA ILE A 82 0.30 -6.51 11.25
C ILE A 82 -0.40 -5.50 10.35
N ASP A 83 0.03 -5.39 9.09
CA ASP A 83 -0.58 -4.49 8.11
C ASP A 83 -2.04 -4.84 7.86
N GLY A 84 -2.36 -6.14 7.69
CA GLY A 84 -3.74 -6.59 7.55
C GLY A 84 -4.63 -6.24 8.74
N ILE A 85 -4.11 -6.36 9.97
CA ILE A 85 -4.81 -5.92 11.18
C ILE A 85 -5.02 -4.39 11.17
N MET A 86 -3.97 -3.63 10.84
CA MET A 86 -4.04 -2.17 10.76
C MET A 86 -5.03 -1.69 9.70
N TYR A 87 -5.06 -2.33 8.54
CA TYR A 87 -6.05 -2.10 7.48
C TYR A 87 -7.48 -2.32 7.99
N ALA A 88 -7.72 -3.44 8.68
CA ALA A 88 -9.04 -3.74 9.22
C ALA A 88 -9.46 -2.74 10.31
N LEU A 89 -8.53 -2.34 11.19
CA LEU A 89 -8.77 -1.31 12.20
C LEU A 89 -9.09 0.05 11.57
N MET A 90 -8.30 0.47 10.57
CA MET A 90 -8.51 1.74 9.88
C MET A 90 -9.84 1.76 9.11
N SER A 91 -10.24 0.64 8.52
CA SER A 91 -11.54 0.48 7.87
C SER A 91 -12.70 0.62 8.87
N VAL A 92 -12.56 0.05 10.08
CA VAL A 92 -13.54 0.22 11.16
C VAL A 92 -13.61 1.68 11.62
N PHE A 93 -12.47 2.36 11.78
CA PHE A 93 -12.45 3.78 12.17
C PHE A 93 -13.07 4.69 11.10
N ALA A 94 -12.75 4.47 9.83
CA ALA A 94 -13.36 5.23 8.73
C ALA A 94 -14.89 5.05 8.68
N ARG A 95 -15.39 3.83 8.95
CA ARG A 95 -16.84 3.59 9.09
C ARG A 95 -17.42 4.26 10.33
N GLY A 96 -16.68 4.29 11.44
CA GLY A 96 -17.08 4.99 12.66
C GLY A 96 -17.20 6.50 12.48
N GLU A 97 -16.28 7.12 11.74
CA GLU A 97 -16.32 8.55 11.40
C GLU A 97 -17.54 8.88 10.54
N ARG A 98 -17.79 8.12 9.47
CA ARG A 98 -19.00 8.25 8.63
C ARG A 98 -20.28 8.07 9.43
N HIS A 99 -20.30 7.11 10.35
CA HIS A 99 -21.43 6.90 11.25
C HIS A 99 -21.67 8.11 12.16
N ARG A 100 -20.60 8.67 12.76
CA ARG A 100 -20.70 9.84 13.63
C ARG A 100 -21.20 11.07 12.88
N LEU A 101 -20.75 11.28 11.65
CA LEU A 101 -21.20 12.37 10.78
C LEU A 101 -22.68 12.23 10.45
N LEU A 102 -23.14 11.04 10.05
CA LEU A 102 -24.56 10.76 9.82
C LEU A 102 -25.42 11.02 11.07
N VAL A 103 -24.96 10.59 12.25
CA VAL A 103 -25.68 10.81 13.51
C VAL A 103 -25.75 12.30 13.85
N HIS A 104 -24.67 13.07 13.66
CA HIS A 104 -24.69 14.52 13.88
C HIS A 104 -25.66 15.23 12.93
N LEU A 105 -25.71 14.82 11.66
CA LEU A 105 -26.66 15.37 10.69
C LEU A 105 -28.13 15.03 11.04
N GLN A 106 -28.39 13.83 11.56
CA GLN A 106 -29.73 13.41 11.97
C GLN A 106 -30.20 14.06 13.27
N LEU A 107 -29.28 14.44 14.16
CA LEU A 107 -29.58 15.10 15.45
C LEU A 107 -29.60 16.63 15.37
N ALA A 108 -29.19 17.23 14.24
CA ALA A 108 -29.18 18.68 14.08
C ALA A 108 -30.61 19.27 14.13
N ASP A 109 -30.78 20.36 14.89
CA ASP A 109 -32.06 21.06 15.07
C ASP A 109 -32.44 21.87 13.81
N GLY A 110 -32.86 21.16 12.77
CA GLY A 110 -33.38 21.73 11.52
C GLY A 110 -32.38 21.79 10.36
N ASP A 111 -32.91 22.05 9.16
CA ASP A 111 -32.17 21.94 7.90
C ASP A 111 -30.98 22.92 7.83
N ALA A 112 -31.12 24.12 8.42
CA ALA A 112 -30.03 25.11 8.44
C ALA A 112 -28.83 24.62 9.24
N ALA A 113 -29.05 24.04 10.43
CA ALA A 113 -27.98 23.50 11.27
C ALA A 113 -27.32 22.26 10.64
N ALA A 114 -28.10 21.41 9.95
CA ALA A 114 -27.55 20.26 9.23
C ALA A 114 -26.75 20.65 7.98
N VAL A 115 -27.15 21.72 7.28
CA VAL A 115 -26.40 22.30 6.16
C VAL A 115 -25.09 22.92 6.65
N ASP A 116 -25.06 23.54 7.83
CA ASP A 116 -23.81 24.05 8.42
C ASP A 116 -22.82 22.92 8.73
N VAL A 117 -23.29 21.78 9.27
CA VAL A 117 -22.45 20.58 9.50
C VAL A 117 -21.92 20.00 8.18
N LEU A 118 -22.74 19.97 7.13
CA LEU A 118 -22.31 19.58 5.78
C LEU A 118 -21.29 20.57 5.19
N ALA A 119 -21.46 21.87 5.44
CA ALA A 119 -20.53 22.89 4.99
C ALA A 119 -19.17 22.72 5.70
N GLU A 120 -19.15 22.54 7.03
CA GLU A 120 -17.89 22.32 7.76
C GLU A 120 -17.07 21.14 7.20
N GLU A 121 -17.73 20.04 6.84
CA GLU A 121 -17.04 18.87 6.31
C GLU A 121 -16.69 18.99 4.82
N PHE A 122 -17.60 19.50 3.98
CA PHE A 122 -17.48 19.39 2.52
C PHE A 122 -17.11 20.69 1.80
N ASP A 123 -17.15 21.85 2.46
CA ASP A 123 -16.95 23.14 1.80
C ASP A 123 -15.55 23.26 1.18
N HIS A 124 -14.53 22.73 1.85
CA HIS A 124 -13.15 22.71 1.34
C HIS A 124 -12.99 21.98 0.00
N MET A 125 -13.86 20.99 -0.31
CA MET A 125 -13.86 20.29 -1.59
C MET A 125 -14.80 20.94 -2.62
N LEU A 126 -15.90 21.55 -2.17
CA LEU A 126 -16.98 22.03 -3.03
C LEU A 126 -16.83 23.50 -3.42
N GLU A 127 -16.29 24.35 -2.54
CA GLU A 127 -16.02 25.76 -2.82
C GLU A 127 -15.21 25.97 -4.12
N PRO A 128 -14.14 25.20 -4.41
CA PRO A 128 -13.35 25.41 -5.62
C PRO A 128 -14.07 25.03 -6.93
N ILE A 129 -15.14 24.23 -6.85
CA ILE A 129 -15.80 23.62 -8.03
C ILE A 129 -17.28 24.01 -8.17
N THR A 130 -17.86 24.70 -7.19
CA THR A 130 -19.26 25.13 -7.21
C THR A 130 -19.39 26.63 -6.93
N ARG A 131 -20.51 27.22 -7.35
CA ARG A 131 -20.89 28.58 -6.90
C ARG A 131 -21.75 28.46 -5.64
N ASP A 132 -21.72 29.46 -4.77
CA ASP A 132 -22.44 29.47 -3.48
C ASP A 132 -23.90 29.00 -3.58
N ALA A 133 -24.66 29.52 -4.55
CA ALA A 133 -26.06 29.17 -4.75
C ALA A 133 -26.27 27.70 -5.19
N GLN A 134 -25.33 27.14 -5.97
CA GLN A 134 -25.38 25.73 -6.37
C GLN A 134 -24.92 24.82 -5.23
N ARG A 135 -23.97 25.27 -4.42
CA ARG A 135 -23.47 24.55 -3.25
C ARG A 135 -24.57 24.35 -2.20
N GLN A 136 -25.36 25.39 -1.91
CA GLN A 136 -26.50 25.29 -1.00
C GLN A 136 -27.57 24.31 -1.48
N LEU A 137 -27.88 24.32 -2.79
CA LEU A 137 -28.81 23.36 -3.38
C LEU A 137 -28.29 21.92 -3.31
N LEU A 138 -26.98 21.74 -3.51
CA LEU A 138 -26.33 20.44 -3.41
C LEU A 138 -26.38 19.91 -1.97
N TYR A 139 -26.12 20.76 -0.96
CA TYR A 139 -26.23 20.36 0.44
C TYR A 139 -27.65 19.98 0.84
N ALA A 140 -28.66 20.70 0.36
CA ALA A 140 -30.05 20.36 0.61
C ALA A 140 -30.42 18.99 0.00
N ASP A 141 -30.00 18.71 -1.23
CA ASP A 141 -30.27 17.44 -1.91
C ASP A 141 -29.53 16.25 -1.27
N ILE A 142 -28.28 16.47 -0.83
CA ILE A 142 -27.50 15.50 -0.06
C ILE A 142 -28.20 15.22 1.28
N LEU A 143 -28.64 16.25 2.00
CA LEU A 143 -29.31 16.10 3.28
C LEU A 143 -30.59 15.27 3.17
N ASP A 144 -31.39 15.48 2.13
CA ASP A 144 -32.63 14.74 1.88
C ASP A 144 -32.35 13.24 1.69
N HIS A 145 -31.30 12.89 0.93
CA HIS A 145 -30.89 11.50 0.73
C HIS A 145 -30.22 10.87 1.97
N LEU A 146 -29.48 11.64 2.77
CA LEU A 146 -28.80 11.13 3.97
C LEU A 146 -29.77 10.94 5.15
N ARG A 147 -30.89 11.66 5.21
CA ARG A 147 -31.93 11.48 6.23
C ARG A 147 -32.57 10.09 6.20
N ASP A 148 -32.83 9.58 5.00
CA ASP A 148 -33.41 8.25 4.80
C ASP A 148 -32.36 7.12 4.83
N SER A 149 -31.08 7.48 4.89
CA SER A 149 -29.98 6.53 4.92
C SER A 149 -29.81 5.90 6.31
N ARG A 150 -29.75 4.57 6.36
CA ARG A 150 -29.46 3.85 7.60
C ARG A 150 -27.96 3.88 7.91
N PRO A 151 -27.55 4.21 9.14
CA PRO A 151 -26.15 4.12 9.53
C PRO A 151 -25.65 2.69 9.35
N GLN A 152 -24.57 2.49 8.61
CA GLN A 152 -23.96 1.15 8.51
C GLN A 152 -23.41 0.74 9.89
N PRO A 153 -23.55 -0.55 10.27
CA PRO A 153 -23.01 -1.04 11.53
C PRO A 153 -21.48 -0.90 11.54
N VAL A 154 -20.96 -0.30 12.61
CA VAL A 154 -19.51 -0.16 12.84
C VAL A 154 -19.02 -1.48 13.41
N GLY A 155 -18.47 -2.34 12.55
CA GLY A 155 -17.95 -3.65 12.95
C GLY A 155 -16.99 -4.22 11.93
N PHE A 156 -16.35 -5.33 12.30
CA PHE A 156 -15.55 -6.13 11.38
C PHE A 156 -16.47 -6.85 10.40
N THR A 157 -16.21 -6.66 9.11
CA THR A 157 -16.90 -7.31 8.01
C THR A 157 -16.01 -8.39 7.40
N SER A 158 -16.60 -9.34 6.68
CA SER A 158 -15.84 -10.37 5.96
C SER A 158 -14.92 -9.77 4.88
N GLU A 159 -15.23 -8.57 4.38
CA GLU A 159 -14.40 -7.84 3.44
C GLU A 159 -13.11 -7.35 4.09
N ASP A 160 -13.15 -6.92 5.35
CA ASP A 160 -11.93 -6.50 6.08
C ASP A 160 -10.99 -7.68 6.34
N PHE A 161 -11.54 -8.87 6.64
CA PHE A 161 -10.74 -10.08 6.79
C PHE A 161 -10.13 -10.53 5.46
N ALA A 162 -10.88 -10.40 4.36
CA ALA A 162 -10.36 -10.68 3.03
C ALA A 162 -9.24 -9.72 2.64
N GLY A 163 -9.33 -8.43 2.99
CA GLY A 163 -8.26 -7.47 2.80
C GLY A 163 -7.03 -7.75 3.65
N ALA A 164 -7.23 -8.08 4.93
CA ALA A 164 -6.14 -8.47 5.82
C ALA A 164 -5.37 -9.70 5.33
N LEU A 165 -6.09 -10.74 4.88
CA LEU A 165 -5.47 -11.92 4.27
C LEU A 165 -4.79 -11.57 2.95
N GLY A 166 -5.40 -10.67 2.17
CA GLY A 166 -4.81 -10.10 0.97
C GLY A 166 -3.43 -9.50 1.23
N SER A 167 -3.24 -8.78 2.34
CA SER A 167 -1.96 -8.10 2.64
C SER A 167 -0.86 -9.13 2.83
N VAL A 168 -1.11 -10.17 3.63
CA VAL A 168 -0.16 -11.28 3.83
C VAL A 168 0.21 -11.96 2.52
N VAL A 169 -0.79 -12.24 1.67
CA VAL A 169 -0.55 -12.91 0.39
C VAL A 169 0.30 -12.02 -0.53
N VAL A 170 -0.02 -10.73 -0.63
CA VAL A 170 0.77 -9.78 -1.43
C VAL A 170 2.20 -9.68 -0.89
N ALA A 171 2.36 -9.59 0.43
CA ALA A 171 3.65 -9.50 1.10
C ALA A 171 4.57 -10.68 0.74
N VAL A 172 4.04 -11.89 0.89
CA VAL A 172 4.78 -13.12 0.59
C VAL A 172 5.09 -13.20 -0.91
N LEU A 173 4.09 -12.98 -1.78
CA LEU A 173 4.28 -13.03 -3.23
C LEU A 173 5.33 -12.02 -3.72
N ALA A 174 5.40 -10.84 -3.11
CA ALA A 174 6.37 -9.80 -3.45
C ALA A 174 7.82 -10.25 -3.20
N VAL A 175 8.06 -10.99 -2.11
CA VAL A 175 9.42 -11.43 -1.73
C VAL A 175 9.81 -12.79 -2.31
N LEU A 176 8.85 -13.57 -2.81
CA LEU A 176 9.09 -14.92 -3.33
C LEU A 176 10.23 -14.98 -4.36
N PRO A 177 10.33 -14.12 -5.39
CA PRO A 177 11.42 -14.20 -6.36
C PRO A 177 12.81 -14.12 -5.72
N SER A 178 12.95 -13.26 -4.70
CA SER A 178 14.20 -13.08 -3.97
C SER A 178 14.48 -14.25 -3.01
N LEU A 179 13.46 -14.75 -2.31
CA LEU A 179 13.59 -15.95 -1.46
C LEU A 179 13.94 -17.21 -2.27
N ILE A 180 13.35 -17.37 -3.45
CA ILE A 180 13.69 -18.47 -4.37
C ILE A 180 15.16 -18.36 -4.79
N THR A 181 15.63 -17.14 -5.08
CA THR A 181 17.04 -16.90 -5.42
C THR A 181 17.98 -17.30 -4.27
N LEU A 182 17.63 -16.98 -3.02
CA LEU A 182 18.37 -17.45 -1.83
C LEU A 182 18.38 -18.98 -1.73
N ALA A 183 17.22 -19.62 -1.92
CA ALA A 183 17.07 -21.06 -1.77
C ALA A 183 17.85 -21.86 -2.85
N VAL A 184 17.81 -21.40 -4.11
CA VAL A 184 18.52 -22.04 -5.24
C VAL A 184 20.03 -21.93 -5.08
N LEU A 185 20.52 -20.79 -4.60
CA LEU A 185 21.94 -20.48 -4.47
C LEU A 185 22.50 -20.79 -3.08
N ARG A 186 21.77 -21.52 -2.23
CA ARG A 186 22.14 -21.81 -0.82
C ARG A 186 23.54 -22.41 -0.62
N HIS A 187 24.09 -23.06 -1.64
CA HIS A 187 25.43 -23.66 -1.61
C HIS A 187 26.55 -22.62 -1.71
N GLU A 188 26.25 -21.41 -2.17
CA GLU A 188 27.17 -20.26 -2.24
C GLU A 188 26.55 -19.05 -1.53
N PRO A 189 26.59 -18.98 -0.19
CA PRO A 189 25.82 -18.00 0.58
C PRO A 189 26.09 -16.54 0.21
N ALA A 190 27.36 -16.19 -0.04
CA ALA A 190 27.74 -14.83 -0.41
C ALA A 190 27.12 -14.42 -1.77
N LEU A 191 27.08 -15.34 -2.73
CA LEU A 191 26.48 -15.11 -4.04
C LEU A 191 24.95 -15.12 -3.94
N ALA A 192 24.36 -16.02 -3.14
CA ALA A 192 22.93 -16.08 -2.88
C ALA A 192 22.37 -14.75 -2.36
N ILE A 193 23.01 -14.17 -1.34
CA ILE A 193 22.59 -12.89 -0.75
C ILE A 193 22.70 -11.76 -1.77
N ARG A 194 23.81 -11.67 -2.52
CA ARG A 194 24.00 -10.62 -3.54
C ARG A 194 22.95 -10.72 -4.64
N MET A 195 22.71 -11.91 -5.17
CA MET A 195 21.74 -12.13 -6.23
C MET A 195 20.32 -11.87 -5.74
N SER A 196 19.98 -12.31 -4.53
CA SER A 196 18.70 -11.98 -3.89
C SER A 196 18.48 -10.47 -3.79
N ASN A 197 19.50 -9.71 -3.41
CA ASN A 197 19.39 -8.26 -3.27
C ASN A 197 19.22 -7.57 -4.63
N VAL A 198 19.91 -8.04 -5.67
CA VAL A 198 19.70 -7.56 -7.04
C VAL A 198 18.27 -7.86 -7.49
N VAL A 199 17.77 -9.07 -7.26
CA VAL A 199 16.38 -9.43 -7.59
C VAL A 199 15.40 -8.54 -6.85
N SER A 200 15.58 -8.31 -5.55
CA SER A 200 14.74 -7.39 -4.75
C SER A 200 14.72 -5.98 -5.33
N ILE A 201 15.87 -5.42 -5.71
CA ILE A 201 15.95 -4.08 -6.33
C ILE A 201 15.22 -4.06 -7.69
N VAL A 202 15.33 -5.12 -8.48
CA VAL A 202 14.60 -5.25 -9.76
C VAL A 202 13.09 -5.33 -9.53
N VAL A 203 12.63 -6.11 -8.53
CA VAL A 203 11.20 -6.20 -8.20
C VAL A 203 10.68 -4.84 -7.70
N LEU A 204 11.44 -4.11 -6.87
CA LEU A 204 11.11 -2.74 -6.46
C LEU A 204 10.98 -1.79 -7.66
N PHE A 205 11.91 -1.88 -8.62
CA PHE A 205 11.85 -1.09 -9.85
C PHE A 205 10.58 -1.39 -10.64
N ILE A 206 10.25 -2.68 -10.84
CA ILE A 206 9.06 -3.11 -11.59
C ILE A 206 7.78 -2.64 -10.88
N ALA A 207 7.69 -2.80 -9.56
CA ALA A 207 6.56 -2.33 -8.76
C ALA A 207 6.38 -0.81 -8.91
N GLY A 208 7.46 -0.04 -8.80
CA GLY A 208 7.42 1.42 -9.00
C GLY A 208 7.08 1.82 -10.43
N HIS A 209 7.55 1.08 -11.42
CA HIS A 209 7.24 1.33 -12.82
C HIS A 209 5.74 1.14 -13.10
N GLU A 210 5.17 0.02 -12.65
CA GLU A 210 3.73 -0.23 -12.79
C GLU A 210 2.90 0.83 -12.03
N TRP A 211 3.39 1.29 -10.87
CA TRP A 211 2.73 2.38 -10.13
C TRP A 211 2.70 3.70 -10.88
N GLY A 212 3.83 4.13 -11.44
CA GLY A 212 3.88 5.38 -12.19
C GLY A 212 2.96 5.33 -13.41
N ARG A 213 2.78 4.16 -14.02
CA ARG A 213 1.79 3.97 -15.09
C ARG A 213 0.35 4.10 -14.57
N TYR A 214 0.08 3.61 -13.37
CA TYR A 214 -1.25 3.66 -12.76
C TYR A 214 -1.65 5.09 -12.34
N THR A 215 -0.74 5.85 -11.74
CA THR A 215 -1.03 7.19 -11.20
C THR A 215 -0.88 8.32 -12.23
N GLY A 216 -0.51 8.00 -13.47
CA GLY A 216 -0.20 9.00 -14.49
C GLY A 216 1.13 9.75 -14.27
N ALA A 217 1.90 9.38 -13.25
CA ALA A 217 3.26 9.86 -13.05
C ALA A 217 4.23 9.27 -14.10
N ASN A 218 5.48 9.73 -14.14
CA ASN A 218 6.47 9.13 -15.04
C ASN A 218 6.94 7.76 -14.48
N PRO A 219 6.63 6.63 -15.14
CA PRO A 219 6.94 5.27 -14.65
C PRO A 219 8.43 5.04 -14.36
N TRP A 220 9.28 5.57 -15.22
CA TRP A 220 10.73 5.40 -15.10
C TRP A 220 11.29 6.16 -13.91
N LYS A 221 10.79 7.37 -13.65
CA LYS A 221 11.24 8.17 -12.50
C LYS A 221 10.89 7.47 -11.19
N ILE A 222 9.65 6.99 -11.07
CA ILE A 222 9.17 6.30 -9.88
C ILE A 222 9.92 4.97 -9.66
N GLY A 223 10.01 4.14 -10.70
CA GLY A 223 10.76 2.88 -10.62
C GLY A 223 12.22 3.11 -10.24
N LEU A 224 12.88 4.09 -10.85
CA LEU A 224 14.27 4.42 -10.54
C LEU A 224 14.44 4.96 -9.11
N LEU A 225 13.48 5.75 -8.62
CA LEU A 225 13.48 6.25 -7.24
C LEU A 225 13.41 5.09 -6.24
N LEU A 226 12.50 4.13 -6.43
CA LEU A 226 12.40 2.96 -5.55
C LEU A 226 13.64 2.06 -5.63
N ALA A 227 14.19 1.86 -6.83
CA ALA A 227 15.44 1.13 -6.99
C ALA A 227 16.61 1.85 -6.28
N ALA A 228 16.67 3.17 -6.37
CA ALA A 228 17.68 3.98 -5.68
C ALA A 228 17.58 3.86 -4.16
N VAL A 229 16.38 3.73 -3.59
CA VAL A 229 16.20 3.43 -2.16
C VAL A 229 16.85 2.10 -1.80
N GLY A 230 16.57 1.04 -2.57
CA GLY A 230 17.19 -0.28 -2.33
C GLY A 230 18.72 -0.26 -2.47
N VAL A 231 19.25 0.46 -3.45
CA VAL A 231 20.71 0.66 -3.61
C VAL A 231 21.28 1.46 -2.44
N ALA A 232 20.62 2.53 -2.00
CA ALA A 232 21.06 3.32 -0.86
C ALA A 232 21.13 2.48 0.42
N MET A 233 20.13 1.63 0.67
CA MET A 233 20.17 0.67 1.78
C MET A 233 21.37 -0.29 1.68
N ALA A 234 21.68 -0.78 0.47
CA ALA A 234 22.85 -1.64 0.25
C ALA A 234 24.18 -0.91 0.55
N LEU A 235 24.29 0.36 0.15
CA LEU A 235 25.45 1.20 0.44
C LEU A 235 25.60 1.46 1.94
N TRP A 236 24.51 1.76 2.63
CA TRP A 236 24.51 1.89 4.09
C TRP A 236 24.94 0.60 4.78
N ALA A 237 24.46 -0.55 4.31
CA ALA A 237 24.86 -1.84 4.86
C ALA A 237 26.35 -2.12 4.69
N PHE A 238 26.93 -1.68 3.58
CA PHE A 238 28.38 -1.74 3.35
C PHE A 238 29.13 -0.84 4.35
N VAL A 239 28.70 0.42 4.50
CA VAL A 239 29.32 1.36 5.45
C VAL A 239 29.26 0.86 6.90
N LEU A 240 28.17 0.22 7.31
CA LEU A 240 27.98 -0.29 8.67
C LEU A 240 28.68 -1.64 8.92
N GLY A 241 28.80 -2.48 7.89
CA GLY A 241 29.51 -3.77 7.97
C GLY A 241 31.03 -3.65 7.83
N GLY A 242 31.49 -2.54 7.22
CA GLY A 242 32.88 -2.24 6.90
C GLY A 242 33.32 -2.78 5.54
#